data_AF-A0A7C5PCF2-F1
#
_entry.id   AF-A0A7C5PCF2-F1
#
_cell.length_a   1.000
_cell.length_b   1.000
_cell.length_c   1.000
_cell.angle_alpha   90.00
_cell.angle_beta   90.00
_cell.angle_gamma   90.00
#
_symmetry.space_group_name_H-M   'P 1'
#
loop_
_entity.id
_entity.type
_entity.pdbx_description
1 polymer ?
#
loop_
_entity_poly.entity_id
_entity_poly.type
_entity_poly.pdbx_seq_one_letter_code
_entity_poly.pdbx_strand_id
1 'polypeptide(L)'
;MVFIEKLVGILSFTLLYLWHINRVTLILFLITLILLIFLYYVCVRNSSLVPNLINHLLKGSSHNRKKHAMEKMQHYHELSRTPRIAPVLIPLAITIFVAYIILNKYIFLAIVTSGSMAPTLEVTDMVFMQSLQIDPEEGEIIMFDVKEVNMPVIHRIQSIIDGRIKTKGDAAQFTDDWTLKEKEIKGEAVMFKGKPIIVQGIGEYLLFNPEKTKITRYGSEMYKMSQIVQGVKRLGLTIFIICILLYVLSATSSKR
;
A
#
# COMPACT_ATOMS: atom_id res chain seq x y z
N MET A 1 -2.04 -7.91 34.17
CA MET A 1 -1.71 -9.28 33.70
C MET A 1 -2.47 -9.65 32.43
N VAL A 2 -3.80 -9.44 32.37
CA VAL A 2 -4.66 -9.77 31.21
C VAL A 2 -4.18 -9.19 29.85
N PHE A 3 -3.64 -7.97 29.82
CA PHE A 3 -3.14 -7.38 28.57
C PHE A 3 -1.88 -8.08 28.04
N ILE A 4 -0.96 -8.46 28.92
CA ILE A 4 0.29 -9.13 28.56
C ILE A 4 0.00 -10.54 28.06
N GLU A 5 -0.92 -11.26 28.70
CA GLU A 5 -1.34 -12.59 28.26
C GLU A 5 -2.01 -12.56 26.89
N LYS A 6 -2.88 -11.58 26.63
CA LYS A 6 -3.48 -11.38 25.30
C LYS A 6 -2.42 -11.04 24.25
N LEU A 7 -1.44 -10.19 24.58
CA LEU A 7 -0.36 -9.82 23.67
C LEU A 7 0.52 -11.03 23.33
N VAL A 8 0.89 -11.83 24.32
CA VAL A 8 1.68 -13.05 24.16
C VAL A 8 0.90 -14.09 23.36
N GLY A 9 -0.41 -14.21 23.57
CA GLY A 9 -1.30 -15.07 22.78
C GLY A 9 -1.36 -14.66 21.30
N ILE A 10 -1.47 -13.37 21.01
CA ILE A 10 -1.51 -12.85 19.63
C ILE A 10 -0.16 -13.07 18.94
N LEU A 11 0.95 -12.81 19.63
CA LEU A 11 2.30 -12.99 19.11
C LEU A 11 2.63 -14.46 18.84
N SER A 12 2.26 -15.36 19.74
CA SER A 12 2.46 -16.79 19.56
C SER A 12 1.59 -17.35 18.42
N PHE A 13 0.33 -16.92 18.32
CA PHE A 13 -0.57 -17.32 17.23
C PHE A 13 -0.09 -16.84 15.86
N THR A 14 0.36 -15.60 15.76
CA THR A 14 0.92 -15.04 14.51
C THR A 14 2.21 -15.74 14.09
N LEU A 15 3.09 -16.10 15.04
CA LEU A 15 4.30 -16.86 14.77
C LEU A 15 3.99 -18.27 14.25
N LEU A 16 3.01 -18.95 14.85
CA LEU A 16 2.54 -20.28 14.43
C LEU A 16 1.85 -20.24 13.06
N TYR A 17 1.08 -19.19 12.78
CA TYR A 17 0.42 -18.97 11.49
C TYR A 17 1.45 -18.75 10.36
N LEU A 18 2.46 -17.92 10.60
CA LEU A 18 3.57 -17.69 9.66
C LEU A 18 4.43 -18.95 9.44
N TRP A 19 4.65 -19.76 10.48
CA TRP A 19 5.33 -21.05 10.38
C TRP A 19 4.62 -22.03 9.44
N HIS A 20 3.29 -22.05 9.46
CA HIS A 20 2.47 -22.96 8.65
C HIS A 20 2.38 -22.53 7.18
N ILE A 21 2.38 -21.22 6.90
CA ILE A 21 2.20 -20.68 5.54
C ILE A 21 3.50 -20.64 4.74
N ASN A 22 4.61 -20.14 5.30
CA ASN A 22 5.83 -19.96 4.52
C ASN A 22 7.07 -19.80 5.40
N ARG A 23 7.82 -20.91 5.60
CA ARG A 23 8.99 -21.00 6.49
C ARG A 23 10.10 -20.01 6.11
N VAL A 24 10.26 -19.70 4.82
CA VAL A 24 11.28 -18.76 4.33
C VAL A 24 10.97 -17.33 4.79
N THR A 25 9.68 -16.94 4.77
CA THR A 25 9.24 -15.61 5.20
C THR A 25 9.43 -15.41 6.70
N LEU A 26 9.20 -16.45 7.51
CA LEU A 26 9.47 -16.42 8.95
C LEU A 26 10.96 -16.28 9.25
N ILE A 27 11.82 -17.01 8.54
CA ILE A 27 13.29 -16.91 8.70
C ILE A 27 13.78 -15.51 8.35
N LEU A 28 13.32 -14.93 7.24
CA LEU A 28 13.64 -13.55 6.86
C LEU A 28 13.16 -12.54 7.92
N PHE A 29 11.97 -12.73 8.49
CA PHE A 29 11.44 -11.90 9.57
C PHE A 29 12.30 -11.99 10.85
N LEU A 30 12.75 -13.18 11.23
CA LEU A 30 13.64 -13.36 12.40
C LEU A 30 15.03 -12.78 12.17
N ILE A 31 15.61 -12.96 10.98
CA ILE A 31 16.92 -12.39 10.61
C ILE A 31 16.85 -10.86 10.63
N THR A 32 15.79 -10.28 10.07
CA THR A 32 15.60 -8.83 10.10
C THR A 32 15.41 -8.31 11.51
N LEU A 33 14.69 -9.01 12.38
CA LEU A 33 14.54 -8.67 13.81
C LEU A 33 15.90 -8.71 14.55
N ILE A 34 16.72 -9.73 14.31
CA ILE A 34 18.07 -9.85 14.91
C ILE A 34 18.99 -8.73 14.42
N LEU A 35 18.97 -8.42 13.13
CA LEU A 35 19.71 -7.30 12.55
C LEU A 35 19.25 -5.96 13.16
N LEU A 36 17.95 -5.81 13.43
CA LEU A 36 17.33 -4.65 14.07
C LEU A 36 17.82 -4.48 15.52
N ILE A 37 17.86 -5.57 16.29
CA ILE A 37 18.38 -5.57 17.67
C ILE A 37 19.88 -5.24 17.67
N PHE A 38 20.64 -5.82 16.74
CA PHE A 38 22.07 -5.55 16.59
C PHE A 38 22.34 -4.09 16.22
N LEU A 39 21.63 -3.54 15.22
CA LEU A 39 21.74 -2.14 14.82
C LEU A 39 21.30 -1.20 15.94
N TYR A 40 20.22 -1.51 16.66
CA TYR A 40 19.81 -0.77 17.85
C TYR A 40 20.93 -0.76 18.88
N TYR A 41 21.53 -1.92 19.18
CA TYR A 41 22.60 -2.03 20.16
C TYR A 41 23.86 -1.25 19.73
N VAL A 42 24.25 -1.34 18.46
CA VAL A 42 25.41 -0.63 17.89
C VAL A 42 25.18 0.89 17.84
N CYS A 43 24.00 1.33 17.42
CA CYS A 43 23.67 2.75 17.23
C CYS A 43 23.41 3.47 18.57
N VAL A 44 22.81 2.78 19.54
CA VAL A 44 22.64 3.29 20.92
C VAL A 44 23.98 3.32 21.67
N ARG A 45 24.88 2.37 21.42
CA ARG A 45 26.17 2.27 22.14
C ARG A 45 27.27 3.17 21.55
N ASN A 46 27.31 3.44 20.24
CA ASN A 46 28.35 4.30 19.63
C ASN A 46 27.80 5.59 19.03
N SER A 47 27.38 6.44 19.95
CA SER A 47 26.54 7.62 19.75
C SER A 47 27.28 8.87 19.21
N SER A 48 28.60 8.78 19.01
CA SER A 48 29.46 9.91 18.63
C SER A 48 29.80 9.98 17.14
N LEU A 49 29.59 8.92 16.36
CA LEU A 49 30.02 8.87 14.96
C LEU A 49 29.16 9.74 14.03
N VAL A 50 27.83 9.66 14.17
CA VAL A 50 26.88 10.40 13.32
C VAL A 50 26.94 11.92 13.57
N PRO A 51 26.94 12.42 14.83
CA PRO A 51 27.02 13.85 15.09
C PRO A 51 28.36 14.45 14.65
N ASN A 52 29.48 13.73 14.82
CA ASN A 52 30.80 14.23 14.45
C ASN A 52 30.97 14.43 12.95
N LEU A 53 30.37 13.55 12.14
CA LEU A 53 30.42 13.66 10.68
C LEU A 53 29.61 14.86 10.16
N ILE A 54 28.41 15.07 10.70
CA ILE A 54 27.54 16.20 10.38
C ILE A 54 28.18 17.52 10.81
N ASN A 55 28.77 17.55 12.00
CA ASN A 55 29.43 18.74 12.55
C ASN A 55 30.73 19.11 11.80
N HIS A 56 31.40 18.12 11.19
CA HIS A 56 32.56 18.37 10.34
C HIS A 56 32.17 18.97 8.98
N LEU A 57 31.00 18.60 8.45
CA LEU A 57 30.46 19.13 7.19
C LEU A 57 29.89 20.56 7.31
N LEU A 58 29.37 20.93 8.49
CA LEU A 58 28.67 22.20 8.71
C LEU A 58 29.52 23.30 9.36
N LYS A 59 30.85 23.18 9.35
CA LYS A 59 31.77 24.13 10.01
C LYS A 59 31.94 25.44 9.21
N GLY A 60 30.86 26.22 9.11
CA GLY A 60 30.84 27.57 8.56
C GLY A 60 30.32 28.57 9.59
N SER A 61 31.23 29.39 10.13
CA SER A 61 31.04 30.73 10.72
C SER A 61 29.71 31.07 11.42
N SER A 62 29.73 31.21 12.76
CA SER A 62 29.23 32.40 13.48
C SER A 62 29.13 32.12 14.99
N HIS A 63 30.13 32.58 15.75
CA HIS A 63 30.21 32.43 17.21
C HIS A 63 29.19 33.32 17.96
N ASN A 64 28.80 34.47 17.38
CA ASN A 64 27.89 35.44 18.04
C ASN A 64 26.38 35.14 17.92
N ARG A 65 25.95 34.32 16.95
CA ARG A 65 24.53 33.88 16.86
C ARG A 65 24.16 32.78 17.86
N LYS A 66 25.15 32.10 18.44
CA LYS A 66 24.92 30.96 19.34
C LYS A 66 24.30 31.37 20.68
N LYS A 67 24.61 32.54 21.23
CA LYS A 67 24.17 32.94 22.57
C LYS A 67 22.66 33.19 22.65
N HIS A 68 22.11 34.00 21.74
CA HIS A 68 20.66 34.22 21.65
C HIS A 68 19.88 33.00 21.15
N ALA A 69 20.49 32.16 20.31
CA ALA A 69 19.91 30.88 19.93
C ALA A 69 19.87 29.91 21.12
N MET A 70 20.89 29.91 22.00
CA MET A 70 20.96 29.07 23.19
C MET A 70 19.89 29.42 24.22
N GLU A 71 19.66 30.72 24.50
CA GLU A 71 18.63 31.16 25.45
C GLU A 71 17.22 30.82 24.94
N LYS A 72 16.98 31.01 23.63
CA LYS A 72 15.71 30.61 22.99
C LYS A 72 15.56 29.08 22.96
N MET A 73 16.65 28.35 22.68
CA MET A 73 16.68 26.88 22.72
C MET A 73 16.43 26.35 24.13
N GLN A 74 16.98 26.96 25.18
CA GLN A 74 16.73 26.57 26.57
C GLN A 74 15.25 26.68 26.92
N HIS A 75 14.58 27.75 26.48
CA HIS A 75 13.13 27.90 26.65
C HIS A 75 12.33 26.82 25.89
N TYR A 76 12.73 26.44 24.67
CA TYR A 76 12.15 25.30 23.95
C TYR A 76 12.50 23.93 24.59
N HIS A 77 13.65 23.83 25.26
CA HIS A 77 14.16 22.61 25.90
C HIS A 77 13.42 22.26 27.20
N GLU A 78 12.86 23.27 27.88
CA GLU A 78 11.99 23.06 29.04
C GLU A 78 10.57 22.64 28.64
N LEU A 79 10.05 23.16 27.52
CA LEU A 79 8.76 22.75 26.95
C LEU A 79 8.79 21.32 26.32
N SER A 80 9.97 20.82 25.96
CA SER A 80 10.16 19.52 25.28
C SER A 80 10.44 18.34 26.24
N ARG A 81 10.52 18.58 27.55
CA ARG A 81 10.92 17.55 28.55
C ARG A 81 9.95 16.38 28.72
N THR A 82 8.71 16.47 28.24
CA THR A 82 7.90 15.26 28.06
C THR A 82 8.26 14.67 26.70
N PRO A 83 8.81 13.44 26.61
CA PRO A 83 8.96 12.79 25.32
C PRO A 83 7.56 12.65 24.72
N ARG A 84 7.17 13.56 23.83
CA ARG A 84 5.89 13.46 23.13
C ARG A 84 6.05 12.32 22.13
N ILE A 85 5.78 11.10 22.60
CA ILE A 85 5.77 9.89 21.78
C ILE A 85 4.54 9.94 20.83
N ALA A 86 3.49 10.66 21.23
CA ALA A 86 2.26 10.88 20.46
C ALA A 86 2.46 11.32 18.99
N PRO A 87 3.24 12.37 18.66
CA PRO A 87 3.48 12.79 17.26
C PRO A 87 4.18 11.75 16.39
N VAL A 88 4.84 10.74 16.97
CA VAL A 88 5.47 9.64 16.23
C VAL A 88 4.49 8.48 16.04
N LEU A 89 3.70 8.20 17.07
CA LEU A 89 2.72 7.10 17.05
C LEU A 89 1.54 7.40 16.12
N ILE A 90 1.09 8.65 16.02
CA ILE A 90 -0.07 9.00 15.20
C ILE A 90 0.18 8.68 13.71
N PRO A 91 1.26 9.17 13.05
CA PRO A 91 1.53 8.84 11.65
C PRO A 91 1.79 7.35 11.45
N LEU A 92 2.51 6.70 12.38
CA LEU A 92 2.77 5.26 12.30
C LEU A 92 1.47 4.44 12.36
N ALA A 93 0.54 4.80 13.25
CA ALA A 93 -0.78 4.17 13.34
C ALA A 93 -1.59 4.37 12.06
N ILE A 94 -1.57 5.58 11.48
CA ILE A 94 -2.23 5.87 10.20
C ILE A 94 -1.60 5.02 9.08
N THR A 95 -0.27 4.94 8.99
CA THR A 95 0.42 4.13 7.99
C THR A 95 0.08 2.64 8.11
N ILE A 96 0.07 2.09 9.33
CA ILE A 96 -0.32 0.70 9.58
C ILE A 96 -1.78 0.47 9.21
N PHE A 97 -2.67 1.40 9.55
CA PHE A 97 -4.09 1.33 9.21
C PHE A 97 -4.29 1.33 7.68
N VAL A 98 -3.65 2.24 6.95
CA VAL A 98 -3.70 2.28 5.48
C VAL A 98 -3.14 0.99 4.87
N ALA A 99 -2.01 0.50 5.38
CA ALA A 99 -1.42 -0.76 4.91
C ALA A 99 -2.38 -1.95 5.14
N TYR A 100 -3.05 -1.98 6.29
CA TYR A 100 -4.07 -2.99 6.59
C TYR A 100 -5.26 -2.92 5.61
N ILE A 101 -5.75 -1.72 5.28
CA ILE A 101 -6.82 -1.52 4.28
C ILE A 101 -6.42 -2.10 2.92
N ILE A 102 -5.20 -1.79 2.46
CA ILE A 102 -4.69 -2.24 1.15
C ILE A 102 -4.45 -3.75 1.13
N LEU A 103 -3.83 -4.32 2.18
CA LEU A 103 -3.51 -5.75 2.25
C LEU A 103 -4.75 -6.65 2.26
N ASN A 104 -5.83 -6.19 2.90
CA ASN A 104 -7.11 -6.91 2.92
C ASN A 104 -7.97 -6.63 1.67
N LYS A 105 -7.49 -5.83 0.71
CA LYS A 105 -8.21 -5.44 -0.50
C LYS A 105 -9.56 -4.78 -0.21
N TYR A 106 -9.66 -4.04 0.89
CA TYR A 106 -10.83 -3.19 1.16
C TYR A 106 -10.93 -2.04 0.16
N ILE A 107 -9.78 -1.57 -0.30
CA ILE A 107 -9.65 -0.59 -1.37
C ILE A 107 -8.50 -1.07 -2.27
N PHE A 108 -8.75 -1.19 -3.57
CA PHE A 108 -7.76 -1.69 -4.52
C PHE A 108 -7.99 -1.15 -5.93
N LEU A 109 -6.98 -1.33 -6.79
CA LEU A 109 -7.00 -0.92 -8.18
C LEU A 109 -7.08 -2.16 -9.07
N ALA A 110 -8.05 -2.20 -9.97
CA ALA A 110 -8.23 -3.27 -10.95
C ALA A 110 -7.90 -2.76 -12.35
N ILE A 111 -7.20 -3.55 -13.16
CA ILE A 111 -6.85 -3.17 -14.54
C ILE A 111 -7.84 -3.85 -15.49
N VAL A 112 -8.41 -3.07 -16.40
CA VAL A 112 -9.35 -3.55 -17.42
C VAL A 112 -8.56 -4.22 -18.54
N THR A 113 -8.88 -5.49 -18.81
CA THR A 113 -8.15 -6.31 -19.79
C THR A 113 -8.94 -6.59 -21.08
N SER A 114 -10.22 -6.23 -21.13
CA SER A 114 -11.11 -6.46 -22.27
C SER A 114 -11.99 -5.24 -22.55
N GLY A 115 -12.50 -5.13 -23.78
CA GLY A 115 -13.36 -4.02 -24.20
C GLY A 115 -14.84 -4.19 -23.85
N SER A 116 -15.21 -5.11 -22.97
CA SER A 116 -16.63 -5.38 -22.68
C SER A 116 -17.34 -4.22 -21.97
N MET A 117 -16.58 -3.34 -21.32
CA MET A 117 -17.08 -2.17 -20.61
C MET A 117 -16.91 -0.85 -21.37
N ALA A 118 -16.47 -0.89 -22.63
CA ALA A 118 -16.39 0.33 -23.46
C ALA A 118 -17.79 0.88 -23.75
N PRO A 119 -18.00 2.22 -23.81
CA PRO A 119 -16.99 3.27 -23.68
C PRO A 119 -16.76 3.76 -22.24
N THR A 120 -17.38 3.13 -21.24
CA THR A 120 -17.26 3.60 -19.84
C THR A 120 -15.88 3.31 -19.27
N LEU A 121 -15.34 2.13 -19.56
CA LEU A 121 -14.01 1.70 -19.16
C LEU A 121 -13.29 1.15 -20.40
N GLU A 122 -12.15 1.74 -20.74
CA GLU A 122 -11.35 1.30 -21.87
C GLU A 122 -10.32 0.23 -21.46
N VAL A 123 -9.85 -0.55 -22.44
CA VAL A 123 -8.77 -1.51 -22.20
C VAL A 123 -7.55 -0.76 -21.67
N THR A 124 -6.89 -1.33 -20.65
CA THR A 124 -5.77 -0.75 -19.89
C THR A 124 -6.10 0.35 -18.89
N ASP A 125 -7.36 0.75 -18.75
CA ASP A 125 -7.77 1.62 -17.66
C ASP A 125 -7.60 0.91 -16.32
N MET A 126 -7.22 1.70 -15.31
CA MET A 126 -7.15 1.25 -13.93
C MET A 126 -8.29 1.84 -13.14
N VAL A 127 -9.17 0.99 -12.65
CA VAL A 127 -10.41 1.35 -11.94
C VAL A 127 -10.20 1.25 -10.44
N PHE A 128 -10.67 2.27 -9.71
CA PHE A 128 -10.65 2.28 -8.26
C PHE A 128 -11.85 1.50 -7.71
N MET A 129 -11.57 0.45 -6.94
CA MET A 129 -12.54 -0.51 -6.43
C MET A 129 -12.53 -0.53 -4.90
N GLN A 130 -13.67 -0.84 -4.29
CA GLN A 130 -13.83 -0.98 -2.85
C GLN A 130 -14.59 -2.26 -2.49
N SER A 131 -14.34 -2.83 -1.31
CA SER A 131 -15.05 -3.99 -0.75
C SER A 131 -15.45 -3.79 0.72
N LEU A 132 -15.47 -2.53 1.18
CA LEU A 132 -15.82 -2.16 2.55
C LEU A 132 -17.30 -2.34 2.83
N GLN A 133 -18.12 -1.96 1.86
CA GLN A 133 -19.58 -2.09 1.89
C GLN A 133 -20.01 -2.51 0.50
N ILE A 134 -20.53 -3.73 0.36
CA ILE A 134 -21.09 -4.20 -0.90
C ILE A 134 -22.61 -4.17 -0.69
N ASP A 135 -23.27 -3.18 -1.28
CA ASP A 135 -24.72 -3.04 -1.27
C ASP A 135 -25.16 -2.87 -2.73
N PRO A 136 -25.29 -3.99 -3.48
CA PRO A 136 -25.36 -3.94 -4.93
C PRO A 136 -26.67 -3.29 -5.39
N GLU A 137 -26.56 -2.25 -6.20
CA GLU A 137 -27.68 -1.55 -6.84
C GLU A 137 -27.68 -1.70 -8.37
N GLU A 138 -28.85 -1.58 -8.99
CA GLU A 138 -28.96 -1.57 -10.45
C GLU A 138 -28.18 -0.39 -11.05
N GLY A 139 -27.34 -0.69 -12.05
CA GLY A 139 -26.49 0.29 -12.71
C GLY A 139 -25.08 0.44 -12.12
N GLU A 140 -24.77 -0.17 -10.98
CA GLU A 140 -23.42 -0.15 -10.41
C GLU A 140 -22.44 -1.04 -11.17
N ILE A 141 -21.15 -0.73 -11.10
CA ILE A 141 -20.08 -1.52 -11.75
C ILE A 141 -19.41 -2.36 -10.68
N ILE A 142 -19.45 -3.68 -10.85
CA ILE A 142 -18.90 -4.63 -9.88
C ILE A 142 -17.84 -5.52 -10.51
N MET A 143 -16.90 -5.96 -9.67
CA MET A 143 -15.93 -6.99 -9.98
C MET A 143 -16.31 -8.27 -9.25
N PHE A 144 -16.36 -9.40 -9.95
CA PHE A 144 -16.79 -10.68 -9.41
C PHE A 144 -16.04 -11.85 -10.04
N ASP A 145 -16.07 -13.00 -9.37
CA ASP A 145 -15.53 -14.24 -9.92
C ASP A 145 -16.67 -15.11 -10.46
N VAL A 146 -16.48 -15.66 -11.66
CA VAL A 146 -17.33 -16.71 -12.24
C VAL A 146 -16.49 -17.94 -12.53
N LYS A 147 -17.08 -19.13 -12.44
CA LYS A 147 -16.33 -20.39 -12.59
C LYS A 147 -15.85 -20.63 -14.02
N GLU A 148 -16.54 -20.03 -14.98
CA GLU A 148 -16.34 -20.16 -16.41
C GLU A 148 -15.12 -19.35 -16.89
N VAL A 149 -14.66 -18.36 -16.10
CA VAL A 149 -13.57 -17.44 -16.49
C VAL A 149 -12.46 -17.49 -15.45
N ASN A 150 -11.22 -17.68 -15.90
CA ASN A 150 -10.04 -17.77 -15.02
C ASN A 150 -9.59 -16.43 -14.42
N MET A 151 -10.24 -15.33 -14.79
CA MET A 151 -9.96 -13.99 -14.30
C MET A 151 -11.26 -13.34 -13.82
N PRO A 152 -11.19 -12.49 -12.78
CA PRO A 152 -12.36 -11.74 -12.34
C PRO A 152 -12.92 -10.88 -13.48
N VAL A 153 -14.24 -10.75 -13.52
CA VAL A 153 -14.98 -9.98 -14.53
C VAL A 153 -15.45 -8.67 -13.91
N ILE A 154 -15.35 -7.57 -14.65
CA ILE A 154 -15.88 -6.26 -14.27
C ILE A 154 -17.04 -5.95 -15.20
N HIS A 155 -18.28 -5.97 -14.72
CA HIS A 155 -19.48 -5.63 -15.50
C HIS A 155 -20.45 -4.77 -14.70
N ARG A 156 -21.42 -4.16 -15.39
CA ARG A 156 -22.49 -3.38 -14.76
C ARG A 156 -23.62 -4.30 -14.32
N ILE A 157 -24.20 -4.03 -13.15
CA ILE A 157 -25.44 -4.66 -12.71
C ILE A 157 -26.57 -4.18 -13.62
N GLN A 158 -27.19 -5.12 -14.31
CA GLN A 158 -28.34 -4.84 -15.18
C GLN A 158 -29.65 -4.98 -14.41
N SER A 159 -29.77 -6.00 -13.56
CA SER A 159 -30.97 -6.18 -12.73
C SER A 159 -30.70 -7.01 -11.48
N ILE A 160 -31.54 -6.82 -10.47
CA ILE A 160 -31.53 -7.59 -9.23
C ILE A 160 -32.95 -8.12 -8.97
N ILE A 161 -33.11 -9.45 -9.00
CA ILE A 161 -34.42 -10.11 -8.82
C ILE A 161 -34.27 -11.19 -7.75
N ASP A 162 -35.01 -11.08 -6.65
CA ASP A 162 -34.96 -12.02 -5.52
C ASP A 162 -33.53 -12.27 -4.99
N GLY A 163 -32.71 -11.22 -4.92
CA GLY A 163 -31.30 -11.31 -4.51
C GLY A 163 -30.38 -12.02 -5.52
N ARG A 164 -30.86 -12.24 -6.75
CA ARG A 164 -30.07 -12.74 -7.88
C ARG A 164 -29.68 -11.58 -8.77
N ILE A 165 -28.39 -11.44 -9.00
CA ILE A 165 -27.81 -10.33 -9.73
C ILE A 165 -27.49 -10.78 -11.16
N LYS A 166 -27.96 -10.02 -12.12
CA LYS A 166 -27.62 -10.16 -13.55
C LYS A 166 -26.73 -9.01 -13.97
N THR A 167 -25.63 -9.33 -14.63
CA THR A 167 -24.63 -8.38 -15.09
C THR A 167 -24.59 -8.30 -16.60
N LYS A 168 -24.03 -7.21 -17.10
CA LYS A 168 -23.81 -6.97 -18.52
C LYS A 168 -22.65 -6.02 -18.72
N GLY A 169 -21.79 -6.29 -19.69
CA GLY A 169 -20.80 -5.32 -20.15
C GLY A 169 -21.46 -4.16 -20.91
N ASP A 170 -20.98 -2.94 -20.72
CA ASP A 170 -21.55 -1.75 -21.38
C ASP A 170 -21.50 -1.83 -22.93
N ALA A 171 -20.51 -2.52 -23.49
CA ALA A 171 -20.40 -2.78 -24.92
C ALA A 171 -21.21 -4.02 -25.39
N ALA A 172 -21.65 -4.86 -24.46
CA ALA A 172 -22.35 -6.10 -24.80
C ALA A 172 -23.76 -5.81 -25.32
N GLN A 173 -24.26 -6.64 -26.25
CA GLN A 173 -25.65 -6.54 -26.71
C GLN A 173 -26.61 -7.22 -25.72
N PHE A 174 -26.21 -8.37 -25.18
CA PHE A 174 -27.03 -9.23 -24.33
C PHE A 174 -26.51 -9.26 -22.89
N THR A 175 -27.39 -9.62 -21.96
CA THR A 175 -27.06 -9.90 -20.56
C THR A 175 -26.17 -11.12 -20.45
N ASP A 176 -25.32 -11.18 -19.43
CA ASP A 176 -24.50 -12.35 -19.18
C ASP A 176 -25.36 -13.59 -18.80
N ASP A 177 -24.89 -14.76 -19.23
CA ASP A 177 -25.60 -16.02 -19.02
C ASP A 177 -25.55 -16.49 -17.54
N TRP A 178 -24.56 -16.04 -16.77
CA TRP A 178 -24.43 -16.37 -15.35
C TRP A 178 -25.39 -15.58 -14.46
N THR A 179 -25.56 -16.05 -13.23
CA THR A 179 -26.37 -15.40 -12.20
C THR A 179 -25.57 -15.35 -10.92
N LEU A 180 -25.39 -14.16 -10.37
CA LEU A 180 -24.54 -13.92 -9.22
C LEU A 180 -25.36 -13.78 -7.94
N LYS A 181 -24.73 -14.12 -6.82
CA LYS A 181 -25.13 -13.73 -5.47
C LYS A 181 -24.17 -12.67 -4.97
N GLU A 182 -24.62 -11.85 -4.02
CA GLU A 182 -23.82 -10.80 -3.39
C GLU A 182 -22.44 -11.30 -2.92
N LYS A 183 -22.36 -12.51 -2.35
CA LYS A 183 -21.10 -13.13 -1.89
C LYS A 183 -20.05 -13.40 -2.98
N GLU A 184 -20.43 -13.37 -4.26
CA GLU A 184 -19.53 -13.59 -5.40
C GLU A 184 -18.89 -12.28 -5.86
N ILE A 185 -19.39 -11.14 -5.37
CA ILE A 185 -18.83 -9.82 -5.60
C ILE A 185 -17.53 -9.67 -4.79
N LYS A 186 -16.47 -9.22 -5.47
CA LYS A 186 -15.15 -8.92 -4.89
C LYS A 186 -14.98 -7.44 -4.57
N GLY A 187 -15.67 -6.59 -5.28
CA GLY A 187 -15.71 -5.17 -5.01
C GLY A 187 -16.56 -4.42 -6.02
N GLU A 188 -16.81 -3.17 -5.69
CA GLU A 188 -17.62 -2.24 -6.44
C GLU A 188 -16.75 -1.05 -6.87
N ALA A 189 -16.98 -0.52 -8.07
CA ALA A 189 -16.24 0.62 -8.57
C ALA A 189 -16.66 1.89 -7.83
N VAL A 190 -15.69 2.65 -7.35
CA VAL A 190 -15.98 3.90 -6.66
C VAL A 190 -16.42 4.95 -7.67
N MET A 191 -17.62 5.48 -7.46
CA MET A 191 -18.26 6.45 -8.35
C MET A 191 -18.05 7.89 -7.84
N PHE A 192 -17.73 8.80 -8.76
CA PHE A 192 -17.69 10.25 -8.51
C PHE A 192 -18.45 10.99 -9.61
N LYS A 193 -19.51 11.72 -9.22
CA LYS A 193 -20.41 12.43 -10.17
C LYS A 193 -20.96 11.51 -11.28
N GLY A 194 -21.35 10.29 -10.91
CA GLY A 194 -21.93 9.31 -11.84
C GLY A 194 -20.93 8.64 -12.79
N LYS A 195 -19.63 8.81 -12.58
CA LYS A 195 -18.58 8.14 -13.36
C LYS A 195 -17.62 7.37 -12.45
N PRO A 196 -17.10 6.21 -12.87
CA PRO A 196 -16.09 5.50 -12.10
C PRO A 196 -14.80 6.33 -12.02
N ILE A 197 -14.14 6.27 -10.87
CA ILE A 197 -12.81 6.86 -10.70
C ILE A 197 -11.79 5.95 -11.40
N ILE A 198 -11.17 6.48 -12.45
CA ILE A 198 -10.20 5.75 -13.27
C ILE A 198 -8.90 6.52 -13.46
N VAL A 199 -7.82 5.77 -13.65
CA VAL A 199 -6.56 6.27 -14.18
C VAL A 199 -6.39 5.66 -15.57
N GLN A 200 -6.48 6.49 -16.60
CA GLN A 200 -6.51 6.06 -17.98
C GLN A 200 -5.14 5.56 -18.47
N GLY A 201 -5.13 4.46 -19.22
CA GLY A 201 -3.94 3.96 -19.94
C GLY A 201 -2.78 3.41 -19.10
N ILE A 202 -2.81 3.56 -17.76
CA ILE A 202 -1.69 3.15 -16.90
C ILE A 202 -1.48 1.62 -16.87
N GLY A 203 -2.54 0.87 -17.16
CA GLY A 203 -2.49 -0.58 -17.26
C GLY A 203 -1.56 -1.08 -18.36
N GLU A 204 -1.32 -0.26 -19.41
CA GLU A 204 -0.41 -0.62 -20.51
C GLU A 204 1.01 -0.86 -19.98
N TYR A 205 1.49 -0.02 -19.06
CA TYR A 205 2.80 -0.16 -18.42
C TYR A 205 2.87 -1.31 -17.41
N LEU A 206 1.75 -1.63 -16.77
CA LEU A 206 1.68 -2.64 -15.70
C LEU A 206 1.50 -4.07 -16.22
N LEU A 207 0.78 -4.21 -17.34
CA LEU A 207 0.53 -5.48 -18.02
C LEU A 207 1.53 -5.74 -19.16
N PHE A 208 2.42 -4.79 -19.44
CA PHE A 208 3.40 -4.91 -20.50
C PHE A 208 4.20 -6.22 -20.38
N ASN A 209 4.14 -7.03 -21.43
CA ASN A 209 4.91 -8.25 -21.55
C ASN A 209 5.75 -8.22 -22.84
N PRO A 210 7.09 -8.12 -22.75
CA PRO A 210 7.95 -7.98 -23.92
C PRO A 210 7.88 -9.18 -24.88
N GLU A 211 7.49 -10.37 -24.42
CA GLU A 211 7.38 -11.57 -25.26
C GLU A 211 6.16 -11.54 -26.18
N LYS A 212 5.12 -10.78 -25.82
CA LYS A 212 3.83 -10.74 -26.54
C LYS A 212 3.62 -9.46 -27.36
N THR A 213 4.47 -8.45 -27.21
CA THR A 213 4.27 -7.13 -27.82
C THR A 213 5.37 -6.83 -28.84
N LYS A 214 5.00 -6.46 -30.07
CA LYS A 214 5.97 -6.03 -31.10
C LYS A 214 6.59 -4.71 -30.67
N ILE A 215 7.90 -4.71 -30.41
CA ILE A 215 8.64 -3.52 -29.96
C ILE A 215 8.71 -2.52 -31.13
N THR A 216 7.89 -1.48 -31.06
CA THR A 216 7.99 -0.31 -31.95
C THR A 216 9.03 0.68 -31.43
N ARG A 217 9.27 1.80 -32.14
CA ARG A 217 10.18 2.89 -31.68
C ARG A 217 9.79 3.47 -30.30
N TYR A 218 8.50 3.43 -29.95
CA TYR A 218 7.98 3.78 -28.61
C TYR A 218 8.05 2.61 -27.62
N GLY A 219 8.13 1.39 -28.12
CA GLY A 219 8.28 0.18 -27.32
C GLY A 219 9.54 0.17 -26.47
N SER A 220 10.63 0.85 -26.87
CA SER A 220 11.86 0.93 -26.06
C SER A 220 11.70 1.80 -24.80
N GLU A 221 11.02 2.94 -24.91
CA GLU A 221 10.75 3.83 -23.76
C GLU A 221 9.66 3.23 -22.85
N MET A 222 8.60 2.68 -23.45
CA MET A 222 7.57 1.95 -22.70
C MET A 222 8.15 0.73 -21.98
N TYR A 223 9.03 -0.03 -22.64
CA TYR A 223 9.75 -1.16 -22.03
C TYR A 223 10.55 -0.71 -20.81
N LYS A 224 11.37 0.34 -20.93
CA LYS A 224 12.14 0.88 -19.80
C LYS A 224 11.23 1.26 -18.64
N MET A 225 10.14 1.98 -18.91
CA MET A 225 9.21 2.42 -17.88
C MET A 225 8.52 1.21 -17.21
N SER A 226 8.08 0.22 -17.98
CA SER A 226 7.51 -1.02 -17.44
C SER A 226 8.52 -1.75 -16.55
N GLN A 227 9.80 -1.84 -16.93
CA GLN A 227 10.82 -2.48 -16.09
C GLN A 227 10.98 -1.77 -14.74
N ILE A 228 10.96 -0.43 -14.74
CA ILE A 228 10.99 0.37 -13.51
C ILE A 228 9.75 0.07 -12.65
N VAL A 229 8.56 0.13 -13.25
CA VAL A 229 7.29 -0.11 -12.55
C VAL A 229 7.22 -1.53 -11.97
N GLN A 230 7.64 -2.55 -12.72
CA GLN A 230 7.70 -3.93 -12.24
C GLN A 230 8.76 -4.12 -11.14
N GLY A 231 9.90 -3.44 -11.26
CA GLY A 231 10.94 -3.40 -10.22
C GLY A 231 10.41 -2.80 -8.91
N VAL A 232 9.73 -1.66 -8.98
CA VAL A 232 9.08 -1.01 -7.83
C VAL A 232 8.03 -1.92 -7.23
N LYS A 233 7.19 -2.57 -8.05
CA LYS A 233 6.18 -3.54 -7.58
C LYS A 233 6.83 -4.70 -6.81
N ARG A 234 7.93 -5.25 -7.31
CA ARG A 234 8.65 -6.37 -6.66
C ARG A 234 9.32 -5.94 -5.35
N LEU A 235 9.86 -4.72 -5.29
CA LEU A 235 10.56 -4.18 -4.12
C LEU A 235 9.64 -3.43 -3.14
N GLY A 236 8.34 -3.28 -3.44
CA GLY A 236 7.43 -2.41 -2.70
C GLY A 236 7.40 -2.70 -1.19
N LEU A 237 7.35 -3.97 -0.79
CA LEU A 237 7.39 -4.36 0.63
C LEU A 237 8.72 -3.96 1.28
N THR A 238 9.84 -4.16 0.60
CA THR A 238 11.17 -3.78 1.08
C THR A 238 11.30 -2.28 1.25
N ILE A 239 10.85 -1.51 0.24
CA ILE A 239 10.85 -0.04 0.27
C ILE A 239 9.99 0.44 1.45
N PHE A 240 8.80 -0.14 1.63
CA PHE A 240 7.90 0.21 2.74
C PHE A 240 8.55 -0.03 4.12
N ILE A 241 9.21 -1.18 4.31
CA ILE A 241 9.94 -1.48 5.56
C ILE A 241 11.07 -0.46 5.78
N ILE A 242 11.86 -0.15 4.75
CA ILE A 242 12.93 0.84 4.83
C ILE A 242 12.37 2.22 5.20
N CYS A 243 11.26 2.64 4.62
CA CYS A 243 10.61 3.91 4.94
C CYS A 243 10.15 3.98 6.41
N ILE A 244 9.55 2.92 6.94
CA ILE A 244 9.16 2.86 8.36
C ILE A 244 10.40 2.94 9.25
N LEU A 245 11.47 2.23 8.92
CA LEU A 245 12.73 2.26 9.69
C LEU A 245 13.35 3.66 9.68
N LEU A 246 13.45 4.30 8.52
CA LEU A 246 13.96 5.67 8.39
C LEU A 246 13.10 6.66 9.19
N TYR A 247 11.78 6.51 9.16
CA TYR A 247 10.87 7.33 9.94
C TYR A 247 11.12 7.19 11.45
N VAL A 248 11.21 5.95 11.95
CA VAL A 248 11.49 5.67 13.36
C VAL A 248 12.87 6.20 13.76
N LEU A 249 13.91 6.00 12.93
CA LEU A 249 15.25 6.52 13.19
C LEU A 249 15.25 8.06 13.27
N SER A 250 14.61 8.74 12.31
CA SER A 250 14.47 10.20 12.31
C SER A 250 13.76 10.71 13.57
N ALA A 251 12.66 10.05 13.95
CA ALA A 251 11.88 10.38 15.13
C ALA A 251 12.64 10.18 16.45
N THR A 252 13.50 9.15 16.53
CA THR A 252 14.36 8.91 17.72
C THR A 252 15.56 9.85 17.78
N SER A 253 16.11 10.27 16.62
CA SER A 253 17.21 11.22 16.52
C SER A 253 16.81 12.62 17.04
N SER A 254 15.56 13.04 16.80
CA SER A 254 15.02 14.32 17.29
C SER A 254 14.95 14.45 18.82
N LYS A 255 15.17 13.37 19.58
CA LYS A 255 15.18 13.39 21.06
C LYS A 255 16.58 13.69 21.66
N ARG A 256 17.60 13.95 20.84
CA ARG A 256 18.94 14.38 21.27
C ARG A 256 19.23 15.81 20.84
#